data_AF-P81543-F1
#
_entry.id   AF-P81543-F1
#
_cell.length_a   1.000
_cell.length_b   1.000
_cell.length_c   1.000
_cell.angle_alpha   90.00
_cell.angle_beta   90.00
_cell.angle_gamma   90.00
#
_symmetry.space_group_name_H-M   'P 1'
#
loop_
_entity.id
_entity.type
_entity.pdbx_description
1 polymer ?
#
loop_
_entity_poly.entity_id
_entity_poly.type
_entity_poly.pdbx_seq_one_letter_code
_entity_poly.pdbx_strand_id
1 'polypeptide(L)' 'GIDPNYRTSRPEVGTHEGHKVYGPVENPKVLGIHGAIVGVDFDLCIADGSCINA' A
#
# COMPACT_ATOMS: atom_id res chain seq x y z
N GLY A 1 4.59 -6.18 -9.42
CA GLY A 1 5.39 -5.26 -8.61
C GLY A 1 4.61 -3.97 -8.42
N ILE A 2 4.87 -3.24 -7.34
CA ILE A 2 4.20 -1.96 -7.05
C ILE A 2 4.41 -0.94 -8.18
N ASP A 3 3.38 -0.17 -8.52
CA ASP A 3 3.50 0.96 -9.45
C ASP A 3 4.43 2.03 -8.86
N PRO A 4 5.57 2.37 -9.48
CA PRO A 4 6.49 3.38 -8.95
C PRO A 4 5.87 4.78 -8.85
N ASN A 5 4.83 5.06 -9.65
CA ASN A 5 4.13 6.35 -9.69
C ASN A 5 2.83 6.35 -8.87
N TYR A 6 2.60 5.34 -8.01
CA TYR A 6 1.34 5.18 -7.27
C TYR A 6 0.88 6.44 -6.51
N ARG A 7 1.84 7.25 -6.04
CA ARG A 7 1.58 8.49 -5.29
C ARG A 7 0.86 9.55 -6.12
N THR A 8 1.01 9.51 -7.43
CA THR A 8 0.38 10.42 -8.39
C THR A 8 -0.70 9.74 -9.23
N SER A 9 -0.60 8.42 -9.46
CA SER A 9 -1.54 7.66 -10.29
C SER A 9 -2.76 7.13 -9.52
N ARG A 10 -2.68 7.01 -8.19
CA ARG A 10 -3.78 6.55 -7.33
C ARG A 10 -4.29 7.63 -6.40
N PRO A 11 -5.61 7.67 -6.11
CA PRO A 11 -6.15 8.60 -5.13
C PRO A 11 -5.72 8.22 -3.71
N GLU A 12 -5.40 9.21 -2.89
CA GLU A 12 -5.34 9.06 -1.45
C GLU A 12 -6.78 8.89 -0.93
N VAL A 13 -7.06 7.77 -0.26
CA VAL A 13 -8.42 7.41 0.19
C VAL A 13 -8.57 7.37 1.71
N GLY A 14 -7.47 7.51 2.45
CA GLY A 14 -7.53 7.55 3.91
C GLY A 14 -6.16 7.55 4.56
N THR A 15 -6.19 7.37 5.88
CA THR A 15 -5.01 7.22 6.72
C THR A 15 -5.15 5.97 7.59
N HIS A 16 -4.01 5.37 7.92
CA HIS A 16 -3.90 4.21 8.80
C HIS A 16 -2.62 4.38 9.62
N GLU A 17 -2.67 4.31 10.94
CA GLU A 17 -1.49 4.44 11.83
C GLU A 17 -0.53 5.59 11.43
N GLY A 18 -1.09 6.76 11.12
CA GLY A 18 -0.33 7.97 10.76
C GLY A 18 0.21 8.04 9.33
N HIS A 19 0.01 7.02 8.49
CA HIS A 19 0.42 7.02 7.09
C HIS A 19 -0.75 7.05 6.11
N LYS A 20 -0.51 7.57 4.91
CA LYS A 20 -1.49 7.65 3.82
C LYS A 20 -1.81 6.27 3.24
N VAL A 21 -3.06 6.08 2.81
CA VAL A 21 -3.52 4.90 2.08
C VAL A 21 -3.98 5.32 0.68
N TYR A 22 -3.50 4.61 -0.34
CA TYR A 22 -3.77 4.88 -1.75
C TYR A 22 -4.67 3.79 -2.34
N GLY A 23 -5.79 4.21 -2.90
CA GLY A 23 -6.86 3.31 -3.33
C GLY A 23 -6.69 2.67 -4.72
N PRO A 24 -7.68 1.89 -5.17
CA PRO A 24 -8.95 1.61 -4.47
C PRO A 24 -8.76 0.77 -3.19
N VAL A 25 -9.75 0.83 -2.29
CA VAL A 25 -9.84 0.00 -1.09
C VAL A 25 -11.27 -0.55 -1.01
N GLU A 26 -11.41 -1.87 -1.13
CA GLU A 26 -12.64 -2.65 -1.06
C GLU A 26 -12.39 -3.88 -0.17
N ASN A 27 -12.43 -3.67 1.15
CA ASN A 27 -12.19 -4.72 2.12
C ASN A 27 -13.16 -5.90 1.94
N PRO A 28 -12.69 -7.16 2.06
CA PRO A 28 -11.32 -7.57 2.36
C PRO A 28 -10.47 -7.88 1.11
N LYS A 29 -10.99 -7.65 -0.10
CA LYS A 29 -10.39 -8.16 -1.34
C LYS A 29 -9.37 -7.23 -1.97
N VAL A 30 -9.55 -5.92 -1.81
CA VAL A 30 -8.66 -4.89 -2.33
C VAL A 30 -8.29 -3.97 -1.17
N LEU A 31 -7.02 -3.92 -0.83
CA LEU A 31 -6.50 -3.22 0.34
C LEU A 31 -5.64 -2.01 -0.05
N GLY A 32 -5.23 -1.91 -1.32
CA GLY A 32 -4.51 -0.77 -1.85
C GLY A 32 -3.06 -0.69 -1.36
N ILE A 33 -2.48 0.51 -1.40
CA ILE A 33 -1.08 0.76 -1.04
C ILE A 33 -0.99 1.59 0.23
N HIS A 34 -0.26 1.10 1.22
CA HIS A 34 -0.04 1.76 2.51
C HIS A 34 1.34 2.43 2.56
N GLY A 35 1.34 3.73 2.89
CA GLY A 35 2.53 4.52 3.13
C GLY A 35 3.02 5.35 1.93
N ALA A 36 3.63 6.50 2.24
CA ALA A 36 4.13 7.45 1.24
C ALA A 36 5.66 7.41 1.11
N ILE A 37 6.40 7.41 2.23
CA ILE A 37 7.87 7.31 2.22
C ILE A 37 8.28 5.86 1.97
N VAL A 38 7.71 4.93 2.74
CA VAL A 38 7.80 3.48 2.55
C VAL A 38 6.43 2.98 2.12
N GLY A 39 6.30 2.56 0.86
CA GLY A 39 5.03 2.10 0.28
C GLY A 39 4.98 0.57 0.19
N VAL A 40 3.92 -0.03 0.73
CA VAL A 40 3.64 -1.46 0.61
C VAL A 40 2.33 -1.65 -0.12
N ASP A 41 2.38 -2.34 -1.24
CA ASP A 41 1.18 -2.75 -1.99
C ASP A 41 0.59 -3.99 -1.32
N PHE A 42 -0.50 -3.81 -0.57
CA PHE A 42 -1.16 -4.89 0.16
C PHE A 42 -1.88 -5.85 -0.78
N ASP A 43 -2.18 -5.43 -2.01
CA ASP A 43 -2.75 -6.30 -3.04
C ASP A 43 -1.70 -7.24 -3.65
N LEU A 44 -0.40 -6.90 -3.52
CA LEU A 44 0.73 -7.71 -3.99
C LEU A 44 1.52 -8.39 -2.87
N CYS A 45 1.42 -7.91 -1.63
CA CYS A 45 2.15 -8.46 -0.49
C CYS A 45 1.67 -9.89 -0.19
N ILE A 46 2.59 -10.85 -0.24
CA ILE A 46 2.32 -12.26 0.07
C ILE A 46 2.78 -12.67 1.47
N ALA A 47 3.11 -11.69 2.32
CA ALA A 47 3.67 -11.90 3.65
C ALA A 47 4.95 -12.78 3.66
N ASP A 48 5.80 -12.63 2.64
CA ASP A 48 7.13 -13.28 2.58
C ASP A 48 7.96 -12.98 3.84
N GLY A 49 7.94 -11.72 4.29
CA GLY A 49 8.59 -11.29 5.52
C GLY A 49 10.07 -10.94 5.39
N SER A 50 10.70 -11.12 4.22
CA SER A 50 12.08 -10.70 3.99
C SER A 50 12.34 -9.21 4.32
N CYS A 51 11.35 -8.34 4.11
CA CYS A 51 11.44 -6.91 4.47
C CYS A 51 11.44 -6.63 5.98
N ILE A 52 10.99 -7.57 6.81
CA ILE A 52 11.01 -7.46 8.28
C ILE A 52 12.29 -8.08 8.83
N ASN A 53 12.78 -9.14 8.19
CA ASN A 53 13.95 -9.90 8.65
C ASN A 53 15.30 -9.27 8.23
N ALA A 54 15.31 -8.40 7.22
CA ALA A 54 16.50 -7.70 6.74
C ALA A 54 16.99 -6.63 7.74
#